data_AF-A0A6U0TD43-F1
#
_entry.id   AF-A0A6U0TD43-F1
#
_cell.length_a   1.000
_cell.length_b   1.000
_cell.length_c   1.000
_cell.angle_alpha   90.00
_cell.angle_beta   90.00
_cell.angle_gamma   90.00
#
_symmetry.space_group_name_H-M   'P 1'
#
loop_
_entity.id
_entity.type
_entity.pdbx_description
1 polymer ?
#
loop_
_entity_poly.entity_id
_entity_poly.type
_entity_poly.pdbx_seq_one_letter_code
_entity_poly.pdbx_strand_id
1 'polypeptide(L)'
;MTEKIFIVLVSKGVSDRTQREHQRRASLILESKNIPYVTVDGMDPEQRVRRNKLFEISGRRGQYPQFFFQLPDETITFLGGFETLEILNDTTTMSEEQTSQCYPELQTWEQTFGDVVPAFSS
;
A
#
# COMPACT_ATOMS: atom_id res chain seq x y z
N MET A 1 -17.28 -9.07 -2.85
CA MET A 1 -16.02 -8.30 -2.88
C MET A 1 -15.00 -9.16 -3.58
N THR A 2 -14.14 -8.59 -4.41
CA THR A 2 -13.14 -9.35 -5.17
C THR A 2 -11.86 -9.40 -4.35
N GLU A 3 -11.34 -10.61 -4.10
CA GLU A 3 -10.07 -10.78 -3.39
C GLU A 3 -8.95 -9.94 -4.04
N LYS A 4 -8.10 -9.34 -3.22
CA LYS A 4 -6.93 -8.60 -3.70
C LYS A 4 -5.69 -8.85 -2.86
N ILE A 5 -4.53 -8.82 -3.49
CA ILE A 5 -3.23 -8.90 -2.82
C ILE A 5 -2.71 -7.49 -2.62
N PHE A 6 -2.38 -7.13 -1.38
CA PHE A 6 -1.75 -5.85 -1.07
C PHE A 6 -0.24 -5.92 -1.31
N ILE A 7 0.29 -4.98 -2.10
CA ILE A 7 1.71 -4.90 -2.45
C ILE A 7 2.31 -3.63 -1.88
N VAL A 8 3.44 -3.77 -1.20
CA VAL A 8 4.18 -2.66 -0.61
C VAL A 8 5.55 -2.57 -1.27
N LEU A 9 5.76 -1.50 -2.03
CA LEU A 9 7.05 -1.19 -2.65
C LEU A 9 7.90 -0.35 -1.70
N VAL A 10 9.01 -0.93 -1.27
CA VAL A 10 9.98 -0.35 -0.33
C VAL A 10 11.34 -0.23 -1.01
N SER A 11 12.34 0.31 -0.31
CA SER A 11 13.74 0.27 -0.67
C SER A 11 14.58 0.06 0.57
N LYS A 12 15.22 -1.11 0.69
CA LYS A 12 16.13 -1.41 1.81
C LYS A 12 17.42 -0.58 1.77
N GLY A 13 17.76 -0.01 0.62
CA GLY A 13 18.94 0.83 0.42
C GLY A 13 18.67 2.33 0.47
N VAL A 14 17.49 2.79 0.94
CA VAL A 14 17.17 4.22 0.95
C VAL A 14 18.08 5.00 1.92
N SER A 15 18.77 6.01 1.39
CA SER A 15 19.58 6.94 2.18
C SER A 15 18.76 8.09 2.77
N ASP A 16 17.66 8.46 2.10
CA ASP A 16 16.74 9.48 2.58
C ASP A 16 16.08 9.05 3.91
N ARG A 17 16.26 9.88 4.94
CA ARG A 17 15.80 9.60 6.30
C ARG A 17 14.28 9.61 6.41
N THR A 18 13.62 10.50 5.69
CA THR A 18 12.15 10.64 5.71
C THR A 18 11.51 9.41 5.10
N GLN A 19 11.95 8.99 3.92
CA GLN A 19 11.47 7.77 3.28
C GLN A 19 11.76 6.52 4.13
N ARG A 20 12.90 6.46 4.80
CA ARG A 20 13.21 5.36 5.74
C ARG A 20 12.19 5.31 6.88
N GLU A 21 11.89 6.45 7.48
CA GLU A 21 10.93 6.54 8.58
C GLU A 21 9.50 6.22 8.11
N HIS A 22 9.09 6.73 6.95
CA HIS A 22 7.78 6.44 6.35
C HIS A 22 7.59 4.94 6.12
N GLN A 23 8.60 4.24 5.59
CA GLN A 23 8.55 2.79 5.41
C GLN A 23 8.45 2.03 6.73
N ARG A 24 9.20 2.47 7.74
CA ARG A 24 9.16 1.89 9.09
C ARG A 24 7.77 2.05 9.71
N ARG A 25 7.22 3.25 9.69
CA ARG A 25 5.88 3.55 10.24
C ARG A 25 4.80 2.81 9.47
N ALA A 26 4.89 2.74 8.14
CA ALA A 26 3.95 1.97 7.33
C ALA A 26 3.91 0.49 7.73
N SER A 27 5.09 -0.12 7.90
CA SER A 27 5.19 -1.52 8.32
C SER A 27 4.53 -1.74 9.68
N LEU A 28 4.79 -0.85 10.66
CA LEU A 28 4.17 -0.93 11.99
C LEU A 28 2.64 -0.79 11.95
N ILE A 29 2.10 0.11 11.13
CA ILE A 29 0.65 0.27 10.97
C ILE A 29 0.04 -1.02 10.43
N LEU A 30 0.60 -1.58 9.36
CA LEU A 30 0.09 -2.79 8.71
C LEU A 30 0.19 -4.02 9.62
N GLU A 31 1.32 -4.17 10.33
CA GLU A 31 1.54 -5.25 11.31
C GLU A 31 0.55 -5.14 12.47
N SER A 32 0.35 -3.95 13.04
CA SER A 32 -0.57 -3.74 14.17
C SER A 32 -2.03 -4.11 13.84
N LYS A 33 -2.41 -4.02 12.56
CA LYS A 33 -3.74 -4.32 12.05
C LYS A 33 -3.83 -5.66 11.34
N ASN A 34 -2.76 -6.47 11.39
CA ASN A 34 -2.66 -7.79 10.77
C ASN A 34 -3.02 -7.81 9.27
N ILE A 35 -2.65 -6.77 8.52
CA ILE A 35 -2.87 -6.75 7.07
C ILE A 35 -1.81 -7.59 6.39
N PRO A 36 -2.16 -8.65 5.64
CA PRO A 36 -1.18 -9.40 4.88
C PRO A 36 -0.74 -8.58 3.66
N TYR A 37 0.55 -8.61 3.35
CA TYR A 37 1.09 -7.92 2.17
C TYR A 37 2.32 -8.60 1.58
N VAL A 38 2.55 -8.35 0.30
CA VAL A 38 3.74 -8.75 -0.43
C VAL A 38 4.67 -7.55 -0.55
N THR A 39 5.92 -7.71 -0.12
CA THR A 39 6.94 -6.67 -0.27
C THR A 39 7.65 -6.78 -1.61
N VAL A 40 7.79 -5.66 -2.32
CA VAL A 40 8.68 -5.52 -3.47
C VAL A 40 9.82 -4.58 -3.10
N ASP A 41 11.07 -5.02 -3.29
CA ASP A 41 12.23 -4.19 -2.97
C ASP A 41 12.73 -3.42 -4.20
N GLY A 42 12.64 -2.10 -4.11
CA GLY A 42 13.08 -1.11 -5.08
C GLY A 42 14.57 -1.16 -5.39
N MET A 43 15.38 -1.78 -4.55
CA MET A 43 16.84 -1.95 -4.74
C MET A 43 17.25 -3.32 -5.25
N ASP A 44 16.36 -4.31 -5.19
CA ASP A 44 16.67 -5.68 -5.58
C ASP A 44 16.70 -5.83 -7.12
N PRO A 45 17.86 -6.20 -7.72
CA PRO A 45 17.96 -6.41 -9.16
C PRO A 45 17.06 -7.53 -9.69
N GLU A 46 16.81 -8.57 -8.89
CA GLU A 46 15.98 -9.72 -9.29
C GLU A 46 14.52 -9.31 -9.47
N GLN A 47 14.08 -8.28 -8.75
CA GLN A 47 12.72 -7.75 -8.82
C GLN A 47 12.54 -6.64 -9.86
N ARG A 48 13.55 -6.41 -10.72
CA ARG A 48 13.57 -5.26 -11.63
C ARG A 48 12.33 -5.13 -12.50
N VAL A 49 11.82 -6.24 -13.05
CA VAL A 49 10.65 -6.22 -13.94
C VAL A 49 9.41 -5.78 -13.17
N ARG A 50 9.13 -6.42 -12.01
CA ARG A 50 7.98 -6.10 -11.17
C ARG A 50 8.05 -4.66 -10.65
N ARG A 51 9.22 -4.26 -10.14
CA ARG A 51 9.52 -2.92 -9.65
C ARG A 51 9.31 -1.84 -10.71
N ASN A 52 9.75 -2.07 -11.95
CA ASN A 52 9.53 -1.13 -13.05
C ASN A 52 8.04 -1.01 -13.41
N LYS A 53 7.30 -2.13 -13.48
CA LYS A 53 5.84 -2.11 -13.69
C LYS A 53 5.13 -1.26 -12.64
N LEU A 54 5.51 -1.39 -11.36
CA LEU A 54 4.93 -0.58 -10.28
C LEU A 54 5.24 0.92 -10.41
N PHE A 55 6.46 1.29 -10.81
CA PHE A 55 6.81 2.69 -11.08
C PHE A 55 6.06 3.28 -12.27
N GLU A 56 5.81 2.49 -13.31
CA GLU A 56 5.01 2.91 -14.45
C GLU A 56 3.56 3.18 -14.03
N ILE A 57 2.97 2.29 -13.22
CA ILE A 57 1.60 2.43 -12.71
C ILE A 57 1.47 3.66 -11.80
N SER A 58 2.40 3.89 -10.88
CA SER A 58 2.31 5.04 -9.95
C SER A 58 2.77 6.36 -10.55
N GLY A 59 3.53 6.32 -11.65
CA GLY A 59 4.25 7.47 -12.20
C GLY A 59 5.36 8.00 -11.28
N ARG A 60 5.71 7.28 -10.20
CA ARG A 60 6.64 7.75 -9.17
C ARG A 60 7.82 6.80 -9.06
N ARG A 61 9.02 7.27 -9.44
CA ARG A 61 10.27 6.50 -9.34
C ARG A 61 11.10 6.96 -8.14
N GLY A 62 11.58 6.01 -7.34
CA GLY A 62 12.47 6.31 -6.21
C GLY A 62 11.83 7.03 -5.03
N GLN A 63 10.49 6.95 -4.93
CA GLN A 63 9.73 7.44 -3.79
C GLN A 63 9.17 6.22 -3.05
N TYR A 64 9.41 6.11 -1.74
CA TYR A 64 9.01 4.97 -0.93
C TYR A 64 8.41 5.44 0.40
N PRO A 65 7.45 4.69 0.98
CA PRO A 65 6.79 3.52 0.41
C PRO A 65 5.78 3.88 -0.70
N GLN A 66 5.43 2.90 -1.52
CA GLN A 66 4.28 2.97 -2.43
C GLN A 66 3.39 1.73 -2.25
N PHE A 67 2.08 1.94 -2.33
CA PHE A 67 1.08 0.91 -2.04
C PHE A 67 0.23 0.61 -3.26
N PHE A 68 -0.02 -0.68 -3.50
CA PHE A 68 -0.78 -1.16 -4.64
C PHE A 68 -1.69 -2.32 -4.26
N PHE A 69 -2.74 -2.53 -5.04
CA PHE A 69 -3.52 -3.77 -5.01
C PHE A 69 -3.32 -4.52 -6.32
N GLN A 70 -3.18 -5.84 -6.22
CA GLN A 70 -3.24 -6.75 -7.35
C GLN A 70 -4.54 -7.56 -7.27
N LEU A 71 -5.24 -7.64 -8.40
CA LEU A 71 -6.46 -8.43 -8.58
C LEU A 71 -6.13 -9.81 -9.22
N PRO A 72 -7.06 -10.78 -9.20
CA PRO A 72 -6.82 -12.13 -9.71
C PRO A 72 -6.52 -12.17 -11.22
N ASP A 73 -6.98 -11.17 -11.98
CA ASP A 73 -6.74 -11.00 -13.41
C ASP A 73 -5.39 -10.32 -13.73
N GLU A 74 -4.50 -10.21 -12.73
CA GLU A 74 -3.22 -9.50 -12.78
C GLU A 74 -3.29 -7.98 -12.94
N THR A 75 -4.49 -7.40 -12.87
CA THR A 75 -4.66 -5.94 -12.82
C THR A 75 -4.04 -5.40 -11.53
N ILE A 76 -3.22 -4.36 -11.66
CA ILE A 76 -2.59 -3.69 -10.52
C ILE A 76 -3.04 -2.23 -10.47
N THR A 77 -3.56 -1.79 -9.33
CA THR A 77 -3.98 -0.41 -9.09
C THR A 77 -3.09 0.25 -8.04
N PHE A 78 -2.80 1.54 -8.22
CA PHE A 78 -2.05 2.33 -7.26
C PHE A 78 -2.98 2.89 -6.18
N LEU A 79 -2.67 2.64 -4.92
CA LEU A 79 -3.38 3.20 -3.77
C LEU A 79 -2.82 4.56 -3.37
N GLY A 80 -1.49 4.66 -3.22
CA GLY A 80 -0.88 5.89 -2.75
C GLY A 80 0.49 5.72 -2.10
N GLY A 81 0.94 6.79 -1.46
CA GLY A 81 2.16 6.84 -0.64
C GLY A 81 1.87 6.73 0.84
N PHE A 82 2.85 7.05 1.68
CA PHE A 82 2.74 6.98 3.14
C PHE A 82 1.57 7.80 3.69
N GLU A 83 1.36 9.00 3.16
CA GLU A 83 0.31 9.92 3.61
C GLU A 83 -1.09 9.29 3.43
N THR A 84 -1.30 8.54 2.35
CA THR A 84 -2.54 7.81 2.11
C THR A 84 -2.79 6.76 3.20
N LEU A 85 -1.74 6.03 3.61
CA LEU A 85 -1.87 5.02 4.66
C LEU A 85 -2.11 5.64 6.04
N GLU A 86 -1.51 6.80 6.33
CA GLU A 86 -1.79 7.54 7.58
C GLU A 86 -3.26 7.97 7.64
N ILE A 87 -3.77 8.57 6.57
CA ILE A 87 -5.18 8.97 6.52
C ILE A 87 -6.10 7.76 6.69
N LEU A 88 -5.84 6.66 5.97
CA LEU A 88 -6.60 5.42 6.11
C LEU A 88 -6.55 4.89 7.55
N ASN A 89 -5.39 4.93 8.19
CA ASN A 89 -5.24 4.51 9.59
C ASN A 89 -6.09 5.38 10.53
N ASP A 90 -6.15 6.69 10.30
CA ASP A 90 -6.96 7.61 11.10
C ASP A 90 -8.46 7.34 10.95
N THR A 91 -8.91 6.92 9.75
CA THR A 91 -10.32 6.52 9.52
C THR A 91 -10.77 5.39 10.45
N THR A 92 -9.85 4.59 11.02
CA THR A 92 -10.23 3.49 11.94
C THR A 92 -10.84 3.97 13.26
N THR A 93 -10.68 5.25 13.58
CA THR A 93 -11.27 5.88 14.77
C THR A 93 -12.41 6.84 14.41
N MET A 94 -12.74 6.97 13.13
CA MET A 94 -13.75 7.87 12.59
C MET A 94 -15.00 7.10 12.18
N SER A 95 -16.17 7.72 12.25
CA SER A 95 -17.38 7.17 11.62
C SER A 95 -17.31 7.27 10.09
N GLU A 96 -18.17 6.55 9.40
CA GLU A 96 -18.31 6.65 7.95
C GLU A 96 -18.68 8.08 7.51
N GLU A 97 -19.54 8.76 8.27
CA GLU A 97 -19.92 10.16 7.98
C GLU A 97 -18.72 11.10 8.13
N GLN A 98 -17.93 10.93 9.19
CA GLN A 98 -16.73 11.75 9.42
C GLN A 98 -15.68 11.53 8.33
N THR A 99 -15.47 10.27 7.94
CA THR A 99 -14.53 9.92 6.86
C THR A 99 -14.98 10.55 5.54
N SER A 100 -16.26 10.41 5.20
CA SER A 100 -16.82 10.99 3.96
C SER A 100 -16.74 12.52 3.96
N GLN A 101 -16.82 13.16 5.12
CA GLN A 101 -16.72 14.61 5.24
C GLN A 101 -15.27 15.13 5.15
N CYS A 102 -14.32 14.43 5.76
CA CYS A 102 -12.92 14.85 5.80
C CYS A 102 -12.13 14.40 4.56
N TYR A 103 -12.48 13.25 3.99
CA TYR A 103 -11.78 12.57 2.91
C TYR A 103 -12.77 11.94 1.92
N PRO A 104 -13.57 12.74 1.19
CA PRO A 104 -14.66 12.27 0.33
C PRO A 104 -14.21 11.33 -0.80
N GLU A 105 -12.94 11.38 -1.19
CA GLU A 105 -12.33 10.53 -2.20
C GLU A 105 -11.77 9.20 -1.65
N LEU A 106 -11.72 9.04 -0.33
CA LEU A 106 -11.14 7.86 0.33
C LEU A 106 -12.21 6.95 0.91
N GLN A 107 -11.96 5.65 0.79
CA GLN A 107 -12.73 4.61 1.47
C GLN A 107 -12.26 4.49 2.93
N THR A 108 -13.08 3.90 3.80
CA THR A 108 -12.64 3.56 5.16
C THR A 108 -11.58 2.46 5.12
N TRP A 109 -10.86 2.27 6.23
CA TRP A 109 -9.92 1.16 6.37
C TRP A 109 -10.55 -0.21 6.07
N GLU A 110 -11.72 -0.49 6.62
CA GLU A 110 -12.41 -1.77 6.43
C GLU A 110 -12.81 -1.99 4.97
N GLN A 111 -13.33 -0.96 4.30
CA GLN A 111 -13.64 -1.01 2.87
C GLN A 111 -12.37 -1.19 2.01
N THR A 112 -11.26 -0.59 2.43
CA THR A 112 -9.99 -0.63 1.71
C THR A 112 -9.27 -1.97 1.86
N PHE A 113 -9.33 -2.61 3.04
CA PHE A 113 -8.52 -3.78 3.37
C PHE A 113 -9.33 -5.06 3.66
N GLY A 114 -10.66 -5.01 3.73
CA GLY A 114 -11.51 -6.14 4.14
C GLY A 114 -11.51 -7.34 3.19
N ASP A 115 -11.08 -7.16 1.96
CA ASP A 115 -10.94 -8.15 0.89
C ASP A 115 -9.47 -8.48 0.57
N VAL A 116 -8.52 -8.02 1.42
CA VAL A 116 -7.10 -8.30 1.25
C VAL A 116 -6.76 -9.70 1.74
N VAL A 117 -6.18 -10.51 0.84
CA VAL A 117 -5.76 -11.88 1.09
C VAL A 117 -4.25 -12.05 0.90
N PRO A 118 -3.61 -13.01 1.60
CA PRO A 118 -2.16 -13.25 1.44
C PRO A 118 -1.80 -13.85 0.07
N ALA A 119 -2.73 -14.59 -0.55
CA ALA A 119 -2.62 -15.17 -1.88
C ALA A 119 -4.04 -15.45 -2.42
N PHE A 120 -4.20 -15.49 -3.74
CA PHE A 120 -5.48 -15.86 -4.36
C PHE A 120 -5.80 -17.34 -4.14
N SER A 121 -7.07 -17.62 -3.86
CA SER A 121 -7.56 -19.00 -3.81
C SER A 121 -7.54 -19.59 -5.23
N SER A 122 -6.81 -20.68 -5.42
CA SER A 122 -6.70 -21.41 -6.70
C SER A 122 -7.96 -22.18 -7.04
#